data_AF-A0A8T9QGT8-F1
#
_entry.id   AF-A0A8T9QGT8-F1
#
_cell.length_a   1.000
_cell.length_b   1.000
_cell.length_c   1.000
_cell.angle_alpha   90.00
_cell.angle_beta   90.00
_cell.angle_gamma   90.00
#
_symmetry.space_group_name_H-M   'P 1'
#
loop_
_entity.id
_entity.type
_entity.pdbx_description
1 polymer ?
#
loop_
_entity_poly.entity_id
_entity_poly.type
_entity_poly.pdbx_seq_one_letter_code
_entity_poly.pdbx_strand_id
1 'polypeptide(L)' 'MQQYARCIDATSRPTDHIGDWPETGAVYPVQYRPNARTGQLQVHVLGFYAERPYGAFNCQRFEPVAQLWLN' A
#
# COMPACT_ATOMS: atom_id res chain seq x y z
N MET A 1 -5.38 -12.59 -9.97
CA MET A 1 -5.13 -12.83 -8.53
C MET A 1 -5.22 -11.51 -7.80
N GLN A 2 -6.07 -11.42 -6.78
CA GLN A 2 -6.27 -10.22 -5.95
C GLN A 2 -5.64 -10.45 -4.58
N GLN A 3 -4.84 -9.52 -4.09
CA GLN A 3 -4.25 -9.60 -2.75
C GLN A 3 -4.90 -8.57 -1.84
N TYR A 4 -4.99 -8.90 -0.55
CA TYR A 4 -5.46 -8.01 0.50
C TYR A 4 -4.44 -7.95 1.62
N ALA A 5 -4.22 -6.75 2.14
CA ALA A 5 -3.34 -6.52 3.27
C ALA A 5 -3.97 -5.54 4.27
N ARG A 6 -3.72 -5.79 5.55
CA ARG A 6 -4.10 -4.91 6.66
C ARG A 6 -3.01 -3.88 6.89
N CYS A 7 -3.36 -2.61 7.03
CA CYS A 7 -2.40 -1.61 7.51
C CYS A 7 -2.13 -1.83 9.00
N ILE A 8 -0.87 -2.03 9.38
CA ILE A 8 -0.43 -2.19 10.78
C ILE A 8 0.30 -0.94 11.30
N ASP A 9 0.76 -0.07 10.40
CA ASP A 9 1.40 1.20 10.75
C ASP A 9 0.99 2.30 9.76
N ALA A 10 0.13 3.21 10.23
CA ALA A 10 -0.30 4.41 9.52
C ALA A 10 0.40 5.69 10.02
N THR A 11 1.44 5.58 10.85
CA THR A 11 2.14 6.73 11.41
C THR A 11 3.02 7.42 10.38
N SER A 12 3.60 8.58 10.71
CA SER A 12 4.59 9.26 9.88
C SER A 12 4.10 9.57 8.46
N ARG A 13 2.84 10.04 8.34
CA ARG A 13 2.33 10.66 7.11
C ARG A 13 3.19 11.90 6.81
N PRO A 14 3.82 12.01 5.62
CA PRO A 14 4.57 13.21 5.25
C PRO A 14 3.68 14.46 5.31
N THR A 15 4.23 15.58 5.78
CA THR A 15 3.48 16.84 5.94
C THR A 15 2.99 17.41 4.61
N ASP A 16 3.69 17.09 3.53
CA ASP A 16 3.41 17.48 2.15
C ASP A 16 2.64 16.38 1.38
N HIS A 17 2.16 15.32 2.06
CA HIS A 17 1.40 14.25 1.42
C HIS A 17 -0.02 14.69 1.04
N ILE A 18 -0.29 14.70 -0.26
CA ILE A 18 -1.61 14.99 -0.84
C ILE A 18 -2.24 13.69 -1.35
N GLY A 19 -3.48 13.43 -0.91
CA GLY A 19 -4.26 12.26 -1.27
C GLY A 19 -4.55 11.34 -0.09
N ASP A 20 -4.93 10.10 -0.42
CA ASP A 20 -5.34 9.07 0.49
C ASP A 20 -4.16 8.56 1.33
N TRP A 21 -4.46 8.15 2.55
CA TRP A 21 -3.50 7.57 3.48
C TRP A 21 -4.18 6.41 4.21
N PRO A 22 -3.49 5.28 4.42
CA PRO A 22 -4.11 4.12 5.04
C PRO A 22 -4.40 4.38 6.52
N GLU A 23 -5.38 3.68 7.06
CA GLU A 23 -5.74 3.70 8.47
C GLU A 23 -5.32 2.38 9.14
N THR A 24 -4.72 2.46 10.33
CA THR A 24 -4.31 1.26 11.08
C THR A 24 -5.52 0.38 11.37
N GLY A 25 -5.41 -0.92 11.03
CA GLY A 25 -6.45 -1.93 11.19
C GLY A 25 -7.31 -2.15 9.96
N ALA A 26 -7.40 -1.18 9.05
CA ALA A 26 -8.17 -1.32 7.81
C ALA A 26 -7.50 -2.31 6.84
N VAL A 27 -8.32 -3.04 6.09
CA VAL A 27 -7.89 -4.02 5.08
C VAL A 27 -8.15 -3.46 3.70
N TYR A 28 -7.15 -3.49 2.84
CA TYR A 28 -7.22 -2.93 1.50
C TYR A 28 -6.88 -3.96 0.43
N PRO A 29 -7.49 -3.86 -0.77
CA PRO A 29 -6.95 -4.52 -1.95
C PRO A 29 -5.60 -3.88 -2.31
N VAL A 30 -4.58 -4.70 -2.52
CA VAL A 30 -3.21 -4.24 -2.77
C VAL A 30 -2.55 -4.93 -3.95
N GLN A 31 -1.48 -4.31 -4.46
CA GLN A 31 -0.50 -4.92 -5.33
C GLN A 31 0.91 -4.69 -4.81
N TYR A 32 1.70 -5.74 -4.76
CA TYR A 32 3.13 -5.66 -4.45
C TYR A 32 3.91 -5.48 -5.75
N ARG A 33 4.73 -4.43 -5.82
CA ARG A 33 5.54 -4.13 -7.01
C ARG A 33 6.95 -3.71 -6.59
N PRO A 34 7.99 -4.12 -7.32
CA PRO A 34 9.33 -3.60 -7.07
C PRO A 34 9.41 -2.13 -7.47
N ASN A 35 10.07 -1.32 -6.64
CA ASN A 35 10.42 0.04 -7.01
C ASN A 35 11.33 0.03 -8.25
N ALA A 36 11.00 0.81 -9.28
CA ALA A 36 11.74 0.78 -10.53
C ALA A 36 13.22 1.21 -10.42
N ARG A 37 13.58 1.99 -9.39
CA ARG A 37 14.95 2.47 -9.16
C ARG A 37 15.71 1.60 -8.17
N THR A 38 15.09 1.21 -7.05
CA THR A 38 15.78 0.50 -5.96
C THR A 38 15.55 -1.00 -5.95
N GLY A 39 14.60 -1.51 -6.72
CA GLY A 39 14.19 -2.93 -6.72
C GLY A 39 13.45 -3.38 -5.46
N GLN A 40 13.39 -2.53 -4.41
CA GLN A 40 12.73 -2.86 -3.15
C GLN A 40 11.23 -3.03 -3.36
N LEU A 41 10.66 -4.06 -2.73
CA LEU A 41 9.22 -4.31 -2.80
C LEU A 41 8.45 -3.17 -2.12
N GLN A 42 7.38 -2.72 -2.77
CA GLN A 42 6.48 -1.68 -2.29
C GLN A 42 5.03 -2.14 -2.42
N VAL A 43 4.15 -1.54 -1.60
CA VAL A 43 2.72 -1.80 -1.60
C VAL A 43 1.99 -0.65 -2.28
N HIS A 44 1.18 -0.98 -3.28
CA HIS A 44 0.21 -0.06 -3.87
C HIS A 44 -1.19 -0.45 -3.40
N VAL A 45 -1.86 0.46 -2.69
CA VAL A 45 -3.27 0.28 -2.34
C VAL A 45 -4.11 0.60 -3.57
N LEU A 46 -4.95 -0.35 -4.00
CA LEU A 46 -5.79 -0.18 -5.17
C LEU A 46 -6.95 0.77 -4.83
N GLY A 47 -7.16 1.76 -5.70
CA GLY A 47 -8.20 2.79 -5.51
C GLY A 47 -7.72 4.03 -4.76
N PHE A 48 -6.52 4.01 -4.17
CA PHE A 48 -5.94 5.22 -3.57
C PHE A 48 -5.46 6.19 -4.63
N TYR A 49 -5.78 7.47 -4.42
CA TYR A 49 -5.17 8.61 -5.08
C TYR A 49 -4.05 9.19 -4.21
N ALA A 50 -2.91 9.48 -4.80
CA ALA A 50 -1.87 10.29 -4.18
C ALA A 50 -1.12 11.08 -5.24
N GLU A 51 -0.79 12.33 -4.96
CA GLU A 51 0.10 13.09 -5.83
C GLU A 51 1.50 12.51 -5.78
N ARG A 52 2.25 12.69 -6.89
CA ARG A 52 3.66 12.27 -6.92
C ARG A 52 4.41 13.01 -5.81
N PRO A 53 5.33 12.34 -5.09
CA PRO A 53 5.86 10.99 -5.33
C PRO A 53 5.16 9.85 -4.57
N TYR A 54 4.03 10.08 -3.89
CA TYR A 54 3.54 9.22 -2.79
C TYR A 54 2.61 8.06 -3.17
N GLY A 55 2.69 7.56 -4.41
CA GLY A 55 1.80 6.50 -4.91
C GLY A 55 2.10 5.07 -4.42
N ALA A 56 3.02 4.90 -3.46
CA ALA A 56 3.48 3.60 -2.98
C ALA A 56 3.94 3.66 -1.52
N PHE A 57 3.77 2.56 -0.79
CA PHE A 57 4.11 2.44 0.63
C PHE A 57 5.17 1.36 0.87
N ASN A 58 5.92 1.50 1.97
CA ASN A 58 6.82 0.44 2.45
C ASN A 58 5.99 -0.78 2.89
N CYS A 59 6.41 -1.99 2.48
CA CYS A 59 5.78 -3.26 2.86
C CYS A 59 5.63 -3.46 4.37
N GLN A 60 6.56 -2.95 5.19
CA GLN A 60 6.50 -3.11 6.65
C GLN A 60 5.28 -2.45 7.29
N ARG A 61 4.58 -1.56 6.59
CA ARG A 61 3.33 -0.95 7.05
C ARG A 61 2.11 -1.84 6.89
N PHE A 62 2.24 -2.95 6.16
CA PHE A 62 1.13 -3.81 5.77
C PHE A 62 1.41 -5.27 6.07
N GLU A 63 0.43 -5.95 6.65
CA GLU A 63 0.42 -7.40 6.87
C GLU A 63 -0.50 -8.06 5.83
N PRO A 64 -0.01 -9.01 5.01
CA PRO A 64 -0.87 -9.76 4.10
C PRO A 64 -1.93 -10.56 4.88
N VAL A 65 -3.20 -10.47 4.48
CA VAL A 65 -4.30 -11.18 5.17
C VAL A 65 -5.06 -12.16 4.28
N ALA A 66 -5.08 -11.96 2.96
CA ALA A 66 -5.73 -12.87 2.03
C ALA A 66 -5.18 -12.75 0.60
N GLN A 67 -5.31 -13.84 -0.15
CA GLN A 67 -5.09 -13.90 -1.58
C GLN A 67 -6.25 -14.63 -2.23
N LEU A 68 -6.93 -13.98 -3.18
CA LEU A 68 -8.08 -14.52 -3.89
C LEU A 68 -7.74 -14.77 -5.36
N TRP A 69 -8.21 -15.90 -5.87
CA TRP A 69 -8.21 -16.22 -7.29
C TRP A 69 -9.62 -16.02 -7.80
N LEU A 70 -9.77 -15.10 -8.75
CA LEU A 70 -11.02 -14.90 -9.48
C LEU A 70 -10.88 -15.74 -10.76
N ASN A 71 -11.71 -16.78 -10.86
CA ASN A 71 -11.79 -17.68 -12.01
C ASN A 71 -12.68 -17.09 -13.08
#